data_AF-A0A7M3X0T0-F1
#
_entry.id   AF-A0A7M3X0T0-F1
#
_cell.length_a   1.000
_cell.length_b   1.000
_cell.length_c   1.000
_cell.angle_alpha   90.00
_cell.angle_beta   90.00
_cell.angle_gamma   90.00
#
_symmetry.space_group_name_H-M   'P 1'
#
loop_
_entity.id
_entity.type
_entity.pdbx_description
1 polymer ?
#
loop_
_entity_poly.entity_id
_entity_poly.type
_entity_poly.pdbx_seq_one_letter_code
_entity_poly.pdbx_strand_id
1 'polypeptide(L)'
;MPDDDPILEELRVLLEMPRDFDGVQFRIRGFLAGRSGLCAGDFKTRGRLKGSLKAEASGAKVEFIRPPPPVNSPSAEGQLIEQELAARTAAVQPLDHLSMAKVRATTSHPLLGVEVNSSSDGSVASGHVRGPLELKTHASLADAGEKSRAVLQQLSIQAFAAGVDEGLLLIAERPQLEAVASPRFTAVAVSGLLDYHVGTLQHWISIDEELAALLSDLTGGEADE
;
A
#
# COMPACT_ATOMS: atom_id res chain seq x y z
N MET A 1 -6.54 9.57 -14.99
CA MET A 1 -7.57 10.47 -14.46
C MET A 1 -7.69 11.64 -15.42
N PRO A 2 -8.86 12.28 -15.53
CA PRO A 2 -8.99 13.55 -16.24
C PRO A 2 -8.08 14.62 -15.64
N ASP A 3 -7.53 15.51 -16.47
CA ASP A 3 -6.60 16.57 -16.03
C ASP A 3 -7.28 17.61 -15.11
N ASP A 4 -8.61 17.68 -15.15
CA ASP A 4 -9.47 18.57 -14.34
C ASP A 4 -10.02 17.91 -13.07
N ASP A 5 -9.57 16.69 -12.73
CA ASP A 5 -9.97 16.04 -11.48
C ASP A 5 -9.45 16.85 -10.27
N PRO A 6 -10.32 17.18 -9.27
CA PRO A 6 -9.93 18.00 -8.14
C PRO A 6 -8.82 17.40 -7.27
N ILE A 7 -8.61 16.08 -7.30
CA ILE A 7 -7.46 15.44 -6.64
C ILE A 7 -6.13 15.94 -7.24
N LEU A 8 -6.08 16.14 -8.56
CA LEU A 8 -4.86 16.62 -9.22
C LEU A 8 -4.58 18.08 -8.87
N GLU A 9 -5.63 18.89 -8.70
CA GLU A 9 -5.52 20.27 -8.23
C GLU A 9 -4.99 20.34 -6.80
N GLU A 10 -5.56 19.55 -5.88
CA GLU A 10 -5.09 19.46 -4.50
C GLU A 10 -3.63 18.97 -4.42
N LEU A 11 -3.26 17.96 -5.22
CA LEU A 11 -1.87 17.52 -5.34
C LEU A 11 -0.96 18.64 -5.85
N ARG A 12 -1.39 19.43 -6.84
CA ARG A 12 -0.62 20.57 -7.35
C ARG A 12 -0.38 21.61 -6.26
N VAL A 13 -1.42 22.00 -5.53
CA VAL A 13 -1.31 22.94 -4.40
C VAL A 13 -0.31 22.44 -3.37
N LEU A 14 -0.39 21.16 -2.99
CA LEU A 14 0.54 20.55 -2.05
C LEU A 14 1.98 20.56 -2.58
N LEU A 15 2.19 20.33 -3.87
CA LEU A 15 3.52 20.32 -4.50
C LEU A 15 4.14 21.70 -4.64
N GLU A 16 3.33 22.74 -4.82
CA GLU A 16 3.78 24.13 -4.89
C GLU A 16 4.20 24.69 -3.53
N MET A 17 3.80 24.04 -2.43
CA MET A 17 4.29 24.40 -1.11
C MET A 17 5.81 24.27 -1.04
N PRO A 18 6.50 25.26 -0.43
CA PRO A 18 7.93 25.15 -0.18
C PRO A 18 8.21 23.90 0.66
N ARG A 19 9.37 23.27 0.42
CA ARG A 19 9.91 22.28 1.35
C ARG A 19 10.40 23.03 2.60
N ASP A 20 9.51 23.23 3.57
CA ASP A 20 9.82 23.85 4.86
C ASP A 20 9.92 22.83 6.00
N PHE A 21 9.68 21.55 5.71
CA PHE A 21 9.70 20.47 6.69
C PHE A 21 11.08 19.81 6.88
N ASP A 22 12.16 20.35 6.30
CA ASP A 22 13.54 19.84 6.44
C ASP A 22 14.03 19.74 7.92
N GLY A 23 13.33 20.36 8.87
CA GLY A 23 13.56 20.28 10.32
C GLY A 23 12.48 19.55 11.13
N VAL A 24 11.37 19.14 10.51
CA VAL A 24 10.41 18.24 11.17
C VAL A 24 11.08 16.88 11.24
N GLN A 25 11.15 16.30 12.43
CA GLN A 25 11.82 15.03 12.66
C GLN A 25 11.16 13.92 11.83
N PHE A 26 11.55 13.79 10.56
CA PHE A 26 11.22 12.66 9.71
C PHE A 26 11.95 11.46 10.29
N ARG A 27 11.33 10.88 11.33
CA ARG A 27 11.88 9.72 11.99
C ARG A 27 11.71 8.60 10.98
N ILE A 28 12.80 8.25 10.30
CA ILE A 28 12.93 6.95 9.69
C ILE A 28 12.79 5.96 10.85
N ARG A 29 11.62 5.32 10.94
CA ARG A 29 11.32 4.39 12.03
C ARG A 29 11.65 2.99 11.58
N GLY A 30 12.11 2.20 12.55
CA GLY A 30 12.04 0.76 12.44
C GLY A 30 10.60 0.33 12.18
N PHE A 31 10.41 -0.71 11.38
CA PHE A 31 9.10 -1.32 11.18
C PHE A 31 9.00 -2.62 11.97
N LEU A 32 7.81 -2.92 12.46
CA LEU A 32 7.50 -4.21 13.04
C LEU A 32 7.48 -5.25 11.91
N ALA A 33 8.36 -6.23 12.01
CA ALA A 33 8.32 -7.43 11.20
C ALA A 33 7.65 -8.53 12.02
N GLY A 34 6.74 -9.28 11.40
CA GLY A 34 5.82 -10.15 12.13
C GLY A 34 4.62 -9.37 12.67
N ARG A 35 3.45 -9.99 12.59
CA ARG A 35 2.15 -9.58 13.15
C ARG A 35 1.26 -10.82 13.10
N SER A 36 0.41 -11.05 14.09
CA SER A 36 -0.55 -12.17 13.99
C SER A 36 -1.47 -12.01 12.78
N GLY A 37 -1.82 -13.13 12.13
CA GLY A 37 -2.74 -13.13 11.00
C GLY A 37 -2.20 -12.47 9.72
N LEU A 38 -2.92 -12.63 8.61
CA LEU A 38 -2.46 -12.16 7.31
C LEU A 38 -2.62 -10.64 7.14
N CYS A 39 -1.92 -10.11 6.15
CA CYS A 39 -2.03 -8.71 5.78
C CYS A 39 -1.94 -8.43 4.29
N ALA A 40 -2.38 -7.25 3.88
CA ALA A 40 -2.32 -6.81 2.49
C ALA A 40 -0.91 -6.95 1.86
N GLY A 41 0.14 -6.77 2.67
CA GLY A 41 1.53 -6.91 2.24
C GLY A 41 1.99 -8.33 1.95
N ASP A 42 1.31 -9.35 2.49
CA ASP A 42 1.60 -10.77 2.26
C ASP A 42 1.17 -11.20 0.85
N PHE A 43 0.06 -10.65 0.37
CA PHE A 43 -0.53 -10.97 -0.95
C PHE A 43 0.17 -10.28 -2.12
N LYS A 44 1.23 -9.51 -1.88
CA LYS A 44 2.00 -8.85 -2.95
C LYS A 44 2.57 -9.82 -3.98
N THR A 45 3.01 -10.98 -3.54
CA THR A 45 3.53 -12.04 -4.41
C THR A 45 3.19 -13.40 -3.84
N ARG A 46 3.07 -14.40 -4.71
CA ARG A 46 2.90 -15.81 -4.33
C ARG A 46 3.92 -16.26 -3.28
N GLY A 47 5.19 -15.91 -3.47
CA GLY A 47 6.27 -16.30 -2.55
C GLY A 47 6.15 -15.65 -1.16
N ARG A 48 5.69 -14.40 -1.09
CA ARG A 48 5.43 -13.74 0.20
C ARG A 48 4.27 -14.39 0.93
N LEU A 49 3.17 -14.65 0.24
CA LEU A 49 2.00 -15.30 0.83
C LEU A 49 2.37 -16.67 1.42
N LYS A 50 3.07 -17.52 0.64
CA LYS A 50 3.57 -18.82 1.14
C LYS A 50 4.48 -18.67 2.35
N GLY A 51 5.41 -17.72 2.31
CA GLY A 51 6.30 -17.46 3.44
C GLY A 51 5.53 -17.06 4.71
N SER A 52 4.55 -16.18 4.56
CA SER A 52 3.70 -15.74 5.67
C SER A 52 2.82 -16.85 6.22
N LEU A 53 2.23 -17.70 5.37
CA LEU A 53 1.45 -18.87 5.78
C LEU A 53 2.30 -19.89 6.55
N LYS A 54 3.51 -20.18 6.07
CA LYS A 54 4.45 -21.08 6.79
C LYS A 54 4.86 -20.50 8.14
N ALA A 55 5.10 -19.20 8.21
CA ALA A 55 5.44 -18.52 9.46
C ALA A 55 4.27 -18.54 10.46
N GLU A 56 3.03 -18.40 9.96
CA GLU A 56 1.81 -18.53 10.76
C GLU A 56 1.68 -19.96 11.31
N ALA A 57 1.74 -20.97 10.45
CA ALA A 57 1.59 -22.38 10.81
C ALA A 57 2.65 -22.89 11.80
N SER A 58 3.87 -22.35 11.73
CA SER A 58 4.96 -22.70 12.65
C SER A 58 5.00 -21.87 13.94
N GLY A 59 4.10 -20.90 14.09
CA GLY A 59 4.15 -19.93 15.20
C GLY A 59 5.41 -19.05 15.20
N ALA A 60 6.20 -19.07 14.12
CA ALA A 60 7.46 -18.35 14.00
C ALA A 60 7.27 -16.86 13.69
N LYS A 61 6.03 -16.41 13.56
CA LYS A 61 5.67 -15.02 13.27
C LYS A 61 5.80 -14.14 14.51
N VAL A 62 7.03 -13.87 14.89
CA VAL A 62 7.36 -13.01 16.04
C VAL A 62 7.42 -11.55 15.60
N GLU A 63 6.76 -10.67 16.36
CA GLU A 63 6.94 -9.22 16.24
C GLU A 63 8.35 -8.83 16.68
N PHE A 64 9.17 -8.32 15.76
CA PHE A 64 10.44 -7.68 16.09
C PHE A 64 10.59 -6.34 15.37
N ILE A 65 11.16 -5.38 16.08
CA ILE A 65 11.48 -4.06 15.54
C ILE A 65 12.71 -4.21 14.65
N ARG A 66 12.56 -4.00 13.35
CA ARG A 66 13.72 -3.86 12.46
C ARG A 66 14.41 -2.52 12.72
N PRO A 67 15.74 -2.43 12.64
CA PRO A 67 16.40 -1.15 12.65
C PRO A 67 15.87 -0.27 11.51
N PRO A 68 15.85 1.07 11.68
CA PRO A 68 15.52 1.96 10.59
C PRO A 68 16.43 1.68 9.39
N PRO A 69 15.90 1.72 8.15
CA PRO A 69 16.73 1.53 6.97
C PRO A 69 17.84 2.59 6.91
N PRO A 70 18.97 2.29 6.22
CA PRO A 70 20.02 3.28 5.97
C PRO A 70 19.44 4.53 5.31
N VAL A 71 19.94 5.71 5.69
CA VAL A 71 19.40 7.01 5.27
C VAL A 71 19.31 7.15 3.74
N ASN A 72 20.32 6.67 3.00
CA ASN A 72 20.38 6.75 1.54
C ASN A 72 19.83 5.50 0.85
N SER A 73 18.90 4.80 1.50
CA SER A 73 18.27 3.63 0.89
C SER A 73 16.93 4.01 0.26
N PRO A 74 16.50 3.31 -0.80
CA PRO A 74 15.19 3.56 -1.43
C PRO A 74 14.02 3.52 -0.44
N SER A 75 14.12 2.68 0.59
CA SER A 75 13.09 2.57 1.64
C SER A 75 13.05 3.80 2.55
N ALA A 76 14.21 4.35 2.91
CA ALA A 76 14.29 5.58 3.70
C ALA A 76 13.74 6.76 2.92
N GLU A 77 14.17 6.93 1.67
CA GLU A 77 13.67 7.97 0.75
C GLU A 77 12.15 7.87 0.56
N GLY A 78 11.62 6.65 0.42
CA GLY A 78 10.18 6.41 0.38
C GLY A 78 9.44 6.93 1.61
N GLN A 79 9.95 6.61 2.81
CA GLN A 79 9.36 7.09 4.06
C GLN A 79 9.43 8.61 4.21
N LEU A 80 10.48 9.25 3.71
CA LEU A 80 10.61 10.71 3.74
C LEU A 80 9.51 11.36 2.89
N ILE A 81 9.27 10.87 1.67
CA ILE A 81 8.21 11.42 0.82
C ILE A 81 6.83 11.20 1.43
N GLU A 82 6.55 9.99 1.93
CA GLU A 82 5.27 9.70 2.59
C GLU A 82 5.00 10.69 3.73
N GLN A 83 6.01 10.94 4.57
CA GLN A 83 5.87 11.86 5.70
C GLN A 83 5.78 13.32 5.28
N GLU A 84 6.54 13.74 4.27
CA GLU A 84 6.48 15.08 3.68
C GLU A 84 5.10 15.37 3.12
N LEU A 85 4.57 14.48 2.28
CA LEU A 85 3.24 14.65 1.68
C LEU A 85 2.15 14.63 2.76
N ALA A 86 2.29 13.80 3.79
CA ALA A 86 1.40 13.81 4.95
C ALA A 86 1.46 15.13 5.73
N ALA A 87 2.65 15.70 5.94
CA ALA A 87 2.81 16.98 6.62
C ALA A 87 2.17 18.13 5.83
N ARG A 88 2.40 18.17 4.51
CA ARG A 88 1.75 19.15 3.60
C ARG A 88 0.23 19.05 3.65
N THR A 89 -0.29 17.83 3.56
CA THR A 89 -1.75 17.56 3.64
C THR A 89 -2.34 18.03 4.97
N ALA A 90 -1.60 17.90 6.07
CA ALA A 90 -2.04 18.38 7.38
C ALA A 90 -1.96 19.91 7.52
N ALA A 91 -1.03 20.56 6.82
CA ALA A 91 -0.84 22.02 6.85
C ALA A 91 -1.83 22.78 5.96
N VAL A 92 -2.21 22.19 4.81
CA VAL A 92 -3.23 22.74 3.91
C VAL A 92 -4.56 22.12 4.30
N GLN A 93 -5.39 22.87 5.03
CA GLN A 93 -6.74 22.45 5.41
C GLN A 93 -7.73 23.60 5.12
N PRO A 94 -8.94 23.29 4.62
CA PRO A 94 -9.42 21.95 4.26
C PRO A 94 -8.86 21.45 2.91
N LEU A 95 -8.66 20.15 2.81
CA LEU A 95 -8.61 19.41 1.55
C LEU A 95 -9.84 18.50 1.54
N ASP A 96 -10.62 18.58 0.46
CA ASP A 96 -11.92 17.92 0.37
C ASP A 96 -11.81 16.56 -0.32
N HIS A 97 -10.74 16.35 -1.12
CA HIS A 97 -10.62 15.20 -2.02
C HIS A 97 -9.44 14.28 -1.71
N LEU A 98 -8.42 14.77 -1.00
CA LEU A 98 -7.19 14.05 -0.71
C LEU A 98 -6.85 14.10 0.77
N SER A 99 -6.54 12.94 1.35
CA SER A 99 -5.99 12.84 2.70
C SER A 99 -4.87 11.81 2.76
N MET A 100 -3.73 12.20 3.32
CA MET A 100 -2.59 11.32 3.63
C MET A 100 -2.60 10.82 5.07
N ALA A 101 -3.75 10.88 5.75
CA ALA A 101 -3.92 10.23 7.04
C ALA A 101 -3.99 8.71 6.85
N LYS A 102 -3.05 7.97 7.47
CA LYS A 102 -3.02 6.50 7.39
C LYS A 102 -4.33 5.90 7.90
N VAL A 103 -4.97 5.08 7.07
CA VAL A 103 -6.17 4.34 7.43
C VAL A 103 -5.80 2.88 7.66
N ARG A 104 -6.10 2.36 8.84
CA ARG A 104 -5.92 0.94 9.18
C ARG A 104 -7.27 0.26 9.22
N ALA A 105 -7.34 -0.94 8.65
CA ALA A 105 -8.55 -1.74 8.64
C ALA A 105 -8.23 -3.23 8.79
N THR A 106 -9.20 -3.96 9.30
CA THR A 106 -9.23 -5.42 9.32
C THR A 106 -10.50 -5.85 8.60
N THR A 107 -10.38 -6.81 7.69
CA THR A 107 -11.50 -7.27 6.86
C THR A 107 -11.40 -8.78 6.63
N SER A 108 -12.54 -9.45 6.44
CA SER A 108 -12.55 -10.85 6.04
C SER A 108 -12.24 -10.95 4.55
N HIS A 109 -11.27 -11.80 4.20
CA HIS A 109 -10.83 -11.96 2.83
C HIS A 109 -11.93 -12.64 1.99
N PRO A 110 -12.35 -12.06 0.85
CA PRO A 110 -13.53 -12.50 0.11
C PRO A 110 -13.46 -13.96 -0.37
N LEU A 111 -12.27 -14.45 -0.73
CA LEU A 111 -12.06 -15.85 -1.14
C LEU A 111 -11.73 -16.80 0.02
N LEU A 112 -11.10 -16.31 1.09
CA LEU A 112 -10.46 -17.17 2.09
C LEU A 112 -11.22 -17.20 3.42
N GLY A 113 -12.15 -16.26 3.66
CA GLY A 113 -12.88 -16.14 4.93
C GLY A 113 -12.04 -15.65 6.12
N VAL A 114 -10.70 -15.67 6.01
CA VAL A 114 -9.78 -15.26 7.09
C VAL A 114 -9.66 -13.75 7.22
N GLU A 115 -9.39 -13.27 8.44
CA GLU A 115 -9.11 -11.86 8.67
C GLU A 115 -7.76 -11.44 8.06
N VAL A 116 -7.79 -10.29 7.40
CA VAL A 116 -6.62 -9.67 6.77
C VAL A 116 -6.53 -8.21 7.19
N ASN A 117 -5.35 -7.84 7.68
CA ASN A 117 -5.04 -6.48 8.09
C ASN A 117 -4.51 -5.66 6.91
N SER A 118 -5.02 -4.45 6.73
CA SER A 118 -4.57 -3.49 5.73
C SER A 118 -4.25 -2.13 6.36
N SER A 119 -3.34 -1.41 5.71
CA SER A 119 -3.04 -0.02 6.04
C SER A 119 -2.77 0.69 4.73
N SER A 120 -3.57 1.69 4.38
CA SER A 120 -3.28 2.58 3.25
C SER A 120 -2.45 3.78 3.71
N ASP A 121 -1.76 4.41 2.77
CA ASP A 121 -1.00 5.64 3.03
C ASP A 121 -1.94 6.85 3.16
N GLY A 122 -3.13 6.77 2.55
CA GLY A 122 -4.16 7.79 2.63
C GLY A 122 -5.51 7.32 2.09
N SER A 123 -6.34 8.29 1.71
CA SER A 123 -7.63 8.11 1.06
C SER A 123 -7.90 9.24 0.07
N VAL A 124 -8.76 8.95 -0.91
CA VAL A 124 -9.24 9.92 -1.89
C VAL A 124 -10.73 9.83 -2.09
N ALA A 125 -11.33 10.95 -2.50
CA ALA A 125 -12.73 11.01 -2.92
C ALA A 125 -12.94 12.13 -3.95
N SER A 126 -13.03 11.78 -5.23
CA SER A 126 -13.52 12.64 -6.30
C SER A 126 -14.69 11.99 -7.03
N GLY A 127 -15.21 12.66 -8.06
CA GLY A 127 -16.19 12.06 -8.98
C GLY A 127 -15.63 10.91 -9.84
N HIS A 128 -14.31 10.69 -9.86
CA HIS A 128 -13.66 9.68 -10.71
C HIS A 128 -12.98 8.55 -9.94
N VAL A 129 -12.62 8.76 -8.66
CA VAL A 129 -12.06 7.71 -7.81
C VAL A 129 -12.37 8.01 -6.34
N ARG A 130 -12.81 6.98 -5.62
CA ARG A 130 -13.03 7.01 -4.19
C ARG A 130 -12.49 5.74 -3.55
N GLY A 131 -11.58 5.89 -2.59
CA GLY A 131 -11.02 4.72 -1.93
C GLY A 131 -9.68 4.97 -1.26
N PRO A 132 -8.92 3.90 -0.99
CA PRO A 132 -7.57 4.01 -0.44
C PRO A 132 -6.63 4.69 -1.44
N LEU A 133 -5.65 5.40 -0.88
CA LEU A 133 -4.48 5.89 -1.59
C LEU A 133 -3.26 5.09 -1.13
N GLU A 134 -2.52 4.56 -2.10
CA GLU A 134 -1.21 3.93 -1.88
C GLU A 134 -0.14 4.76 -2.59
N LEU A 135 0.91 5.15 -1.86
CA LEU A 135 2.02 5.92 -2.39
C LEU A 135 3.25 5.02 -2.55
N LYS A 136 3.88 5.06 -3.73
CA LYS A 136 5.13 4.33 -3.99
C LYS A 136 6.16 5.19 -4.66
N THR A 137 7.42 4.88 -4.37
CA THR A 137 8.57 5.66 -4.84
C THR A 137 9.48 4.75 -5.66
N HIS A 138 9.82 5.18 -6.87
CA HIS A 138 10.55 4.39 -7.86
C HIS A 138 11.69 5.20 -8.45
N ALA A 139 12.73 4.54 -9.00
CA ALA A 139 13.79 5.28 -9.68
C ALA A 139 13.26 5.91 -10.98
N SER A 140 12.34 5.24 -11.65
CA SER A 140 11.61 5.74 -12.82
C SER A 140 10.20 5.15 -12.90
N LEU A 141 9.35 5.75 -13.73
CA LEU A 141 8.05 5.18 -14.12
C LEU A 141 8.17 3.79 -14.76
N ALA A 142 9.24 3.52 -15.52
CA ALA A 142 9.49 2.21 -16.10
C ALA A 142 9.68 1.13 -15.01
N ASP A 143 10.45 1.44 -13.96
CA ASP A 143 10.63 0.55 -12.81
C ASP A 143 9.35 0.33 -12.00
N ALA A 144 8.42 1.30 -12.05
CA ALA A 144 7.12 1.17 -11.41
C ALA A 144 6.25 0.13 -12.12
N GLY A 145 6.33 0.05 -13.46
CA GLY A 145 5.60 -0.92 -14.26
C GLY A 145 5.82 -2.37 -13.83
N GLU A 146 7.07 -2.78 -13.62
CA GLU A 146 7.39 -4.17 -13.19
C GLU A 146 6.87 -4.50 -11.79
N LYS A 147 6.89 -3.50 -10.89
CA LYS A 147 6.50 -3.66 -9.49
C LYS A 147 5.01 -3.40 -9.24
N SER A 148 4.31 -2.85 -10.24
CA SER A 148 2.92 -2.44 -10.17
C SER A 148 2.00 -3.57 -9.73
N ARG A 149 2.16 -4.78 -10.28
CA ARG A 149 1.32 -5.95 -9.94
C ARG A 149 1.31 -6.25 -8.44
N ALA A 150 2.48 -6.21 -7.80
CA ALA A 150 2.61 -6.44 -6.38
C ALA A 150 1.91 -5.34 -5.56
N VAL A 151 2.01 -4.09 -6.02
CA VAL A 151 1.33 -2.95 -5.38
C VAL A 151 -0.18 -3.03 -5.57
N LEU A 152 -0.65 -3.41 -6.77
CA LEU A 152 -2.07 -3.59 -7.07
C LEU A 152 -2.72 -4.66 -6.19
N GLN A 153 -2.02 -5.77 -5.90
CA GLN A 153 -2.50 -6.77 -4.95
C GLN A 153 -2.72 -6.19 -3.54
N GLN A 154 -1.78 -5.37 -3.07
CA GLN A 154 -1.93 -4.68 -1.78
C GLN A 154 -3.09 -3.67 -1.82
N LEU A 155 -3.16 -2.86 -2.89
CA LEU A 155 -4.20 -1.84 -3.06
C LEU A 155 -5.60 -2.46 -3.11
N SER A 156 -5.72 -3.64 -3.73
CA SER A 156 -6.98 -4.36 -3.81
C SER A 156 -7.52 -4.70 -2.42
N ILE A 157 -6.65 -5.17 -1.52
CA ILE A 157 -7.01 -5.50 -0.14
C ILE A 157 -7.40 -4.26 0.66
N GLN A 158 -6.72 -3.14 0.43
CA GLN A 158 -7.12 -1.87 1.04
C GLN A 158 -8.49 -1.40 0.50
N ALA A 159 -8.77 -1.62 -0.79
CA ALA A 159 -10.01 -1.15 -1.43
C ALA A 159 -11.22 -1.91 -0.89
N PHE A 160 -11.18 -3.24 -0.87
CA PHE A 160 -12.31 -3.99 -0.30
C PHE A 160 -12.43 -3.84 1.22
N ALA A 161 -11.32 -3.58 1.94
CA ALA A 161 -11.40 -3.20 3.36
C ALA A 161 -12.14 -1.86 3.57
N ALA A 162 -12.08 -0.96 2.59
CA ALA A 162 -12.83 0.30 2.57
C ALA A 162 -14.24 0.16 1.94
N GLY A 163 -14.65 -1.05 1.55
CA GLY A 163 -15.95 -1.31 0.92
C GLY A 163 -16.09 -0.77 -0.49
N VAL A 164 -14.99 -0.60 -1.22
CA VAL A 164 -14.94 -0.10 -2.61
C VAL A 164 -14.17 -1.05 -3.52
N ASP A 165 -14.29 -0.87 -4.83
CA ASP A 165 -13.60 -1.67 -5.86
C ASP A 165 -12.58 -0.84 -6.68
N GLU A 166 -12.17 0.28 -6.11
CA GLU A 166 -11.25 1.21 -6.74
C GLU A 166 -10.31 1.86 -5.72
N GLY A 167 -9.26 2.50 -6.21
CA GLY A 167 -8.29 3.20 -5.39
C GLY A 167 -7.30 4.00 -6.23
N LEU A 168 -6.49 4.80 -5.56
CA LEU A 168 -5.47 5.64 -6.21
C LEU A 168 -4.07 5.13 -5.89
N LEU A 169 -3.30 4.85 -6.95
CA LEU A 169 -1.87 4.63 -6.86
C LEU A 169 -1.13 5.93 -7.23
N LEU A 170 -0.44 6.52 -6.25
CA LEU A 170 0.48 7.63 -6.48
C LEU A 170 1.91 7.09 -6.63
N ILE A 171 2.59 7.52 -7.69
CA ILE A 171 3.98 7.14 -7.98
C ILE A 171 4.85 8.40 -7.99
N ALA A 172 5.88 8.44 -7.15
CA ALA A 172 6.92 9.46 -7.17
C ALA A 172 8.23 8.91 -7.75
N GLU A 173 8.86 9.65 -8.67
CA GLU A 173 10.17 9.29 -9.22
C GLU A 173 11.31 9.89 -8.38
N ARG A 174 12.26 9.06 -7.95
CA ARG A 174 13.33 9.42 -7.02
C ARG A 174 14.34 10.46 -7.51
N PRO A 175 14.82 10.43 -8.77
CA PRO A 175 15.77 11.43 -9.26
C PRO A 175 15.22 12.87 -9.19
N GLN A 176 13.89 13.03 -9.15
CA GLN A 176 13.24 14.33 -9.02
C GLN A 176 13.15 14.79 -7.55
N LEU A 177 13.52 13.95 -6.59
CA LEU A 177 13.51 14.26 -5.16
C LEU A 177 14.80 14.90 -4.67
N GLU A 178 15.92 14.55 -5.30
CA GLU A 178 17.25 15.10 -5.02
C GLU A 178 17.45 16.47 -5.68
N ALA A 179 16.72 16.75 -6.75
CA ALA A 179 16.66 18.07 -7.34
C ALA A 179 15.93 19.04 -6.40
N VAL A 180 16.33 20.31 -6.41
CA VAL A 180 15.67 21.43 -5.69
C VAL A 180 14.21 21.64 -6.15
N ALA A 181 13.76 20.91 -7.18
CA ALA A 181 12.40 20.96 -7.68
C ALA A 181 11.44 20.10 -6.85
N SER A 182 10.17 20.51 -6.79
CA SER A 182 9.10 19.72 -6.17
C SER A 182 8.98 18.34 -6.84
N PRO A 183 8.72 17.25 -6.07
CA PRO A 183 8.50 15.93 -6.63
C PRO A 183 7.39 15.97 -7.69
N ARG A 184 7.52 15.24 -8.80
CA ARG A 184 6.37 14.98 -9.67
C ARG A 184 5.75 13.65 -9.27
N PHE A 185 4.42 13.65 -9.19
CA PHE A 185 3.64 12.45 -8.97
C PHE A 185 2.95 12.04 -10.26
N THR A 186 2.90 10.74 -10.51
CA THR A 186 1.96 10.13 -11.45
C THR A 186 0.82 9.53 -10.64
N ALA A 187 -0.39 9.97 -10.94
CA ALA A 187 -1.61 9.49 -10.31
C ALA A 187 -2.33 8.50 -11.22
N VAL A 188 -2.53 7.28 -10.73
CA VAL A 188 -3.21 6.20 -11.47
C VAL A 188 -4.43 5.76 -10.68
N ALA A 189 -5.61 6.17 -11.16
CA ALA A 189 -6.88 5.61 -10.67
C ALA A 189 -7.01 4.18 -11.21
N VAL A 190 -7.32 3.24 -10.32
CA VAL A 190 -7.45 1.81 -10.63
C VAL A 190 -8.81 1.34 -10.17
N SER A 191 -9.53 0.63 -11.04
CA SER A 191 -10.81 -0.02 -10.76
C SER A 191 -10.74 -1.52 -11.07
N GLY A 192 -11.77 -2.29 -10.66
CA GLY A 192 -11.79 -3.74 -10.86
C GLY A 192 -10.78 -4.47 -9.97
N LEU A 193 -10.48 -3.90 -8.80
CA LEU A 193 -9.44 -4.38 -7.90
C LEU A 193 -9.80 -5.73 -7.26
N LEU A 194 -11.07 -5.96 -6.93
CA LEU A 194 -11.57 -7.20 -6.38
C LEU A 194 -11.37 -8.36 -7.37
N ASP A 195 -11.84 -8.20 -8.60
CA ASP A 195 -11.70 -9.20 -9.67
C ASP A 195 -10.23 -9.47 -9.97
N TYR A 196 -9.41 -8.41 -10.04
CA TYR A 196 -7.96 -8.55 -10.22
C TYR A 196 -7.31 -9.38 -9.10
N HIS A 197 -7.67 -9.09 -7.85
CA HIS A 197 -7.13 -9.79 -6.69
C HIS A 197 -7.55 -11.25 -6.63
N VAL A 198 -8.85 -11.51 -6.71
CA VAL A 198 -9.42 -12.87 -6.66
C VAL A 198 -8.90 -13.69 -7.83
N GLY A 199 -8.92 -13.17 -9.05
CA GLY A 199 -8.41 -13.88 -10.24
C GLY A 199 -6.93 -14.20 -10.14
N THR A 200 -6.12 -13.27 -9.61
CA THR A 200 -4.68 -13.53 -9.39
C THR A 200 -4.45 -14.59 -8.32
N LEU A 201 -5.17 -14.54 -7.20
CA LEU A 201 -5.03 -15.51 -6.12
C LEU A 201 -5.50 -16.91 -6.56
N GLN A 202 -6.64 -17.00 -7.24
CA GLN A 202 -7.12 -18.25 -7.84
C GLN A 202 -6.10 -18.83 -8.82
N HIS A 203 -5.52 -17.99 -9.68
CA HIS A 203 -4.45 -18.42 -10.56
C HIS A 203 -3.25 -18.96 -9.78
N TRP A 204 -2.79 -18.29 -8.73
CA TRP A 204 -1.68 -18.77 -7.89
C TRP A 204 -1.99 -20.12 -7.24
N ILE A 205 -3.19 -20.29 -6.69
CA ILE A 205 -3.67 -21.55 -6.11
C ILE A 205 -3.66 -22.67 -7.17
N SER A 206 -4.10 -22.38 -8.39
CA SER A 206 -4.18 -23.38 -9.47
C SER A 206 -2.83 -23.90 -9.98
N ILE A 207 -1.74 -23.16 -9.73
CA ILE A 207 -0.39 -23.49 -10.25
C ILE A 207 0.63 -23.80 -9.15
N ASP A 208 0.24 -23.78 -7.88
CA ASP A 208 1.13 -23.99 -6.74
C ASP A 208 0.42 -24.83 -5.67
N GLU A 209 0.59 -26.15 -5.79
CA GLU A 209 -0.04 -27.15 -4.90
C GLU A 209 0.30 -26.92 -3.43
N GLU A 210 1.53 -26.49 -3.13
CA GLU A 210 1.95 -26.18 -1.76
C GLU A 210 1.21 -24.97 -1.21
N LEU A 211 1.00 -23.91 -2.02
CA LEU A 211 0.17 -22.79 -1.61
C LEU A 211 -1.28 -23.23 -1.36
N ALA A 212 -1.83 -24.06 -2.25
CA ALA A 212 -3.19 -24.58 -2.10
C ALA A 212 -3.36 -25.36 -0.78
N ALA A 213 -2.40 -26.24 -0.46
CA ALA A 213 -2.39 -26.98 0.81
C ALA A 213 -2.31 -26.04 2.02
N LEU A 214 -1.37 -25.09 2.03
CA LEU A 214 -1.22 -24.12 3.13
C LEU A 214 -2.49 -23.29 3.37
N LEU A 215 -3.21 -22.92 2.31
CA LEU A 215 -4.47 -22.18 2.42
C LEU A 215 -5.63 -23.08 2.89
N SER A 216 -5.65 -24.35 2.48
CA SER A 216 -6.61 -25.33 2.98
C SER A 216 -6.44 -25.57 4.47
N ASP A 217 -5.20 -25.70 4.96
CA ASP A 217 -4.92 -25.88 6.39
C ASP A 217 -5.35 -24.66 7.21
N LEU A 218 -5.13 -23.45 6.66
CA LEU A 218 -5.54 -22.20 7.31
C LEU A 218 -7.07 -22.07 7.43
N THR A 219 -7.81 -22.56 6.45
CA THR A 219 -9.29 -22.41 6.35
C THR A 219 -10.06 -23.61 6.92
N GLY A 220 -9.43 -24.77 7.04
CA GLY A 220 -10.04 -26.03 7.50
C GLY A 220 -9.94 -26.29 9.01
N GLY A 221 -9.35 -25.37 9.80
CA GLY A 221 -9.12 -25.55 11.23
C GLY A 221 -10.33 -25.40 12.17
N GLU A 222 -11.54 -25.16 11.65
CA GLU A 222 -12.78 -25.01 12.46
C GLU A 222 -13.73 -26.22 12.37
N ALA A 223 -13.27 -27.39 11.95
CA ALA A 223 -14.14 -28.56 11.73
C ALA A 223 -14.09 -29.67 12.79
N ASP A 224 -13.48 -29.45 13.96
CA ASP A 224 -13.49 -30.43 15.06
C ASP A 224 -13.93 -29.77 16.40
N GLU A 225 -15.24 -29.71 16.62
CA GLU A 225 -15.87 -29.74 17.95
C GLU A 225 -16.41 -31.14 18.26
#